data_AF-A0A1A9BYL9-F1
#
_entry.id   AF-A0A1A9BYL9-F1
#
_cell.length_a   1.000
_cell.length_b   1.000
_cell.length_c   1.000
_cell.angle_alpha   90.00
_cell.angle_beta   90.00
_cell.angle_gamma   90.00
#
_symmetry.space_group_name_H-M   'P 1'
#
loop_
_entity.id
_entity.type
_entity.pdbx_description
1 polymer ?
#
loop_
_entity_poly.entity_id
_entity_poly.type
_entity_poly.pdbx_seq_one_letter_code
_entity_poly.pdbx_strand_id
1 'polypeptide(L)'
;MPTDTDLIPAPVTAVTCLEDRTHVERTLALDLEAGTQRLRLGPVSALAVDRTLHAELTADHDTAVLDARLVRTWTPRGPEPTADDSALRLRLHDLKEERFALEKRTDRLRTRLDLLGKLAADLLREIGEAAGLGETEVARWSAELDRADDERDSVSEELRVAQARLNTLATRIQETEQAVALAEQEPAELLGHIELTVRSAEAGQARLRLTHLVPCALWRPAYRAVLEADTVTLETDAMVWQRTGEDWSAVALTLSTARSASANEPPRLVEDRLTLTDRSPAERRTVAVEMREQDIADLGPAPVLGLPGVDDGGETRVLRSPAPVSVPSDGRAHRIPLSSAAMPARSEYACSPELSPLVTQVVRFDNASGHALLAGPVDLVRGSGFSGRGTLDFTAPGGPVELAFGSQDDYRVVRYAEESRDTAAMTQRTTVTHTVRLHLSRFSAPGAEGEQVVAVRERIPVSEVSAVDVRLRKEDCSPLPDTVDEEGIARWDIALPPGGHRSITLVYEVSASGKVSGL
;
A
#
# COMPACT_ATOMS: atom_id res chain seq x y z
N MET A 1 36.72 30.60 -15.78
CA MET A 1 36.70 29.22 -15.27
C MET A 1 35.98 28.39 -16.32
N PRO A 2 36.55 27.27 -16.79
CA PRO A 2 35.83 26.38 -17.69
C PRO A 2 34.63 25.80 -16.92
N THR A 3 33.43 26.03 -17.45
CA THR A 3 32.19 25.46 -16.91
C THR A 3 31.94 24.21 -17.72
N ASP A 4 32.11 23.04 -17.11
CA ASP A 4 31.66 21.82 -17.76
C ASP A 4 30.13 21.88 -17.84
N THR A 5 29.62 21.80 -19.06
CA THR A 5 28.19 22.12 -19.33
C THR A 5 27.33 20.87 -19.22
N ASP A 6 27.96 19.70 -19.33
CA ASP A 6 27.31 18.41 -19.35
C ASP A 6 26.99 17.89 -17.94
N LEU A 7 25.86 17.19 -17.85
CA LEU A 7 25.38 16.63 -16.60
C LEU A 7 26.08 15.29 -16.34
N ILE A 8 26.83 15.21 -15.25
CA ILE A 8 27.46 13.96 -14.80
C ILE A 8 26.39 13.10 -14.11
N PRO A 9 26.17 11.84 -14.55
CA PRO A 9 25.21 10.94 -13.91
C PRO A 9 25.53 10.71 -12.43
N ALA A 10 24.54 10.93 -11.56
CA ALA A 10 24.68 10.73 -10.13
C ALA A 10 23.59 9.77 -9.61
N PRO A 11 23.69 8.45 -9.90
CA PRO A 11 22.69 7.48 -9.50
C PRO A 11 22.64 7.32 -7.98
N VAL A 12 21.45 7.04 -7.46
CA VAL A 12 21.26 6.69 -6.05
C VAL A 12 21.97 5.37 -5.76
N THR A 13 22.81 5.35 -4.72
CA THR A 13 23.58 4.16 -4.33
C THR A 13 23.05 3.53 -3.05
N ALA A 14 22.54 4.34 -2.12
CA ALA A 14 21.95 3.86 -0.88
C ALA A 14 20.83 4.79 -0.44
N VAL A 15 19.85 4.23 0.27
CA VAL A 15 18.72 4.96 0.82
C VAL A 15 18.46 4.53 2.26
N THR A 16 18.21 5.49 3.14
CA THR A 16 17.67 5.23 4.47
C THR A 16 16.26 5.80 4.54
N CYS A 17 15.26 4.94 4.41
CA CYS A 17 13.86 5.31 4.52
C CYS A 17 13.49 5.46 6.00
N LEU A 18 13.08 6.66 6.36
CA LEU A 18 12.45 6.98 7.63
C LEU A 18 10.94 6.85 7.47
N GLU A 19 10.19 7.10 8.54
CA GLU A 19 8.74 6.98 8.52
C GLU A 19 8.02 7.95 7.58
N ASP A 20 8.62 9.10 7.26
CA ASP A 20 7.99 10.18 6.49
C ASP A 20 8.84 10.76 5.34
N ARG A 21 10.10 10.31 5.23
CA ARG A 21 11.10 10.82 4.27
C ARG A 21 12.23 9.82 4.08
N THR A 22 13.12 10.09 3.13
CA THR A 22 14.30 9.25 2.88
C THR A 22 15.57 10.09 2.86
N HIS A 23 16.61 9.60 3.53
CA HIS A 23 17.99 10.02 3.28
C HIS A 23 18.50 9.30 2.04
N VAL A 24 18.84 10.06 1.01
CA VAL A 24 19.39 9.55 -0.24
C VAL A 24 20.89 9.77 -0.24
N GLU A 25 21.65 8.71 -0.51
CA GLU A 25 23.10 8.74 -0.66
C GLU A 25 23.51 8.35 -2.08
N ARG A 26 24.41 9.14 -2.66
CA ARG A 26 25.05 8.89 -3.95
C ARG A 26 26.55 8.82 -3.77
N THR A 27 27.15 7.76 -4.29
CA THR A 27 28.59 7.63 -4.39
C THR A 27 28.98 7.57 -5.87
N LEU A 28 29.92 8.41 -6.28
CA LEU A 28 30.49 8.39 -7.62
C LEU A 28 31.99 8.69 -7.59
N ALA A 29 32.72 8.12 -8.54
CA ALA A 29 34.10 8.49 -8.82
C ALA A 29 34.12 9.66 -9.80
N LEU A 30 34.94 10.66 -9.51
CA LEU A 30 35.13 11.85 -10.32
C LEU A 30 36.60 11.96 -10.71
N ASP A 31 36.86 12.23 -11.98
CA ASP A 31 38.18 12.63 -12.44
C ASP A 31 38.28 14.15 -12.33
N LEU A 32 39.14 14.64 -11.42
CA LEU A 32 39.28 16.07 -11.15
C LEU A 32 40.52 16.64 -11.84
N GLU A 33 40.43 17.86 -12.34
CA GLU A 33 41.59 18.62 -12.77
C GLU A 33 42.21 19.37 -11.59
N ALA A 34 43.51 19.69 -11.71
CA ALA A 34 44.18 20.56 -10.74
C ALA A 34 43.58 21.98 -10.80
N GLY A 35 43.28 22.55 -9.64
CA GLY A 35 42.67 23.88 -9.50
C GLY A 35 41.22 23.82 -9.01
N THR A 36 40.44 24.87 -9.30
CA THR A 36 39.03 24.94 -8.93
C THR A 36 38.16 24.73 -10.16
N GLN A 37 37.18 23.83 -10.05
CA GLN A 37 36.26 23.48 -11.13
C GLN A 37 34.83 23.38 -10.62
N ARG A 38 33.88 23.61 -11.53
CA ARG A 38 32.45 23.48 -11.28
C ARG A 38 31.91 22.30 -12.06
N LEU A 39 31.19 21.43 -11.35
CA LEU A 39 30.59 20.21 -11.87
C LEU A 39 29.07 20.30 -11.74
N ARG A 40 28.35 19.67 -12.67
CA ARG A 40 26.88 19.56 -12.63
C ARG A 40 26.52 18.07 -12.53
N LEU A 41 25.85 17.69 -11.45
CA LEU A 41 25.55 16.29 -11.12
C LEU A 41 24.03 16.07 -11.16
N GLY A 42 23.55 15.03 -11.85
CA GLY A 42 22.13 14.72 -11.88
C GLY A 42 21.72 13.71 -12.96
N PRO A 43 20.41 13.61 -13.26
CA PRO A 43 19.31 14.34 -12.62
C PRO A 43 19.14 13.94 -11.14
N VAL A 44 18.56 14.83 -10.34
CA VAL A 44 18.13 14.55 -8.96
C VAL A 44 16.68 15.03 -8.76
N SER A 45 16.01 14.50 -7.75
CA SER A 45 14.64 14.86 -7.42
C SER A 45 14.52 16.37 -7.17
N ALA A 46 13.51 17.00 -7.78
CA ALA A 46 13.14 18.37 -7.42
C ALA A 46 12.59 18.50 -6.00
N LEU A 47 12.18 17.40 -5.36
CA LEU A 47 11.72 17.36 -3.98
C LEU A 47 12.89 17.31 -2.97
N ALA A 48 14.14 17.15 -3.44
CA ALA A 48 15.30 17.15 -2.56
C ALA A 48 15.38 18.43 -1.71
N VAL A 49 15.75 18.29 -0.43
CA VAL A 49 15.73 19.39 0.53
C VAL A 49 17.08 20.11 0.56
N ASP A 50 17.14 21.34 0.06
CA ASP A 50 18.37 22.11 -0.20
C ASP A 50 19.28 22.18 1.03
N ARG A 51 18.70 22.53 2.19
CA ARG A 51 19.42 22.72 3.45
C ARG A 51 19.98 21.42 4.06
N THR A 52 19.71 20.28 3.44
CA THR A 52 20.19 18.96 3.89
C THR A 52 21.24 18.38 2.94
N LEU A 53 21.51 19.08 1.82
CA LEU A 53 22.53 18.67 0.88
C LEU A 53 23.90 18.79 1.54
N HIS A 54 24.61 17.67 1.59
CA HIS A 54 25.96 17.58 2.09
C HIS A 54 26.80 16.80 1.10
N ALA A 55 28.01 17.29 0.87
CA ALA A 55 28.94 16.78 -0.13
C ALA A 55 30.31 16.56 0.53
N GLU A 56 30.82 15.34 0.43
CA GLU A 56 32.13 14.97 0.94
C GLU A 56 32.96 14.39 -0.19
N LEU A 57 34.21 14.86 -0.30
CA LEU A 57 35.16 14.40 -1.28
C LEU A 57 36.30 13.67 -0.57
N THR A 58 36.69 12.51 -1.08
CA THR A 58 37.79 11.70 -0.56
C THR A 58 38.73 11.35 -1.70
N ALA A 59 40.00 11.73 -1.58
CA ALA A 59 41.06 11.47 -2.56
C ALA A 59 42.40 11.30 -1.85
N ASP A 60 43.40 10.76 -2.56
CA ASP A 60 44.77 10.60 -2.04
C ASP A 60 45.57 11.91 -2.03
N HIS A 61 45.02 12.99 -2.61
CA HIS A 61 45.59 14.34 -2.65
C HIS A 61 44.65 15.36 -2.01
N ASP A 62 45.16 16.56 -1.72
CA ASP A 62 44.37 17.63 -1.11
C ASP A 62 43.19 18.04 -2.01
N THR A 63 41.98 17.84 -1.50
CA THR A 63 40.73 18.18 -2.16
C THR A 63 39.76 18.81 -1.18
N ALA A 64 38.94 19.75 -1.67
CA ALA A 64 37.94 20.42 -0.87
C ALA A 64 36.67 20.72 -1.68
N VAL A 65 35.51 20.53 -1.05
CA VAL A 65 34.24 21.06 -1.53
C VAL A 65 34.14 22.52 -1.10
N LEU A 66 34.00 23.43 -2.06
CA LEU A 66 33.86 24.87 -1.79
C LEU A 66 32.40 25.30 -1.70
N ASP A 67 31.54 24.73 -2.54
CA ASP A 67 30.11 25.02 -2.58
C ASP A 67 29.35 23.83 -3.17
N ALA A 68 28.13 23.61 -2.67
CA ALA A 68 27.20 22.60 -3.17
C ALA A 68 25.79 23.18 -3.15
N ARG A 69 25.15 23.27 -4.31
CA ARG A 69 23.81 23.85 -4.45
C ARG A 69 22.92 22.96 -5.28
N LEU A 70 21.69 22.79 -4.80
CA LEU A 70 20.62 22.20 -5.60
C LEU A 70 19.99 23.26 -6.50
N VAL A 71 19.99 23.02 -7.81
CA VAL A 71 19.38 23.89 -8.81
C VAL A 71 18.24 23.14 -9.47
N ARG A 72 17.06 23.76 -9.47
CA ARG A 72 15.86 23.20 -10.12
C ARG A 72 15.63 23.92 -11.41
N THR A 73 15.34 23.15 -12.44
CA THR A 73 15.02 23.70 -13.75
C THR A 73 13.83 22.92 -14.24
N TRP A 74 12.78 23.63 -14.65
CA TRP A 74 11.78 23.00 -15.49
C TRP A 74 12.51 22.60 -16.76
N THR A 75 12.76 21.31 -16.91
CA THR A 75 13.34 20.76 -18.12
C THR A 75 12.19 20.32 -18.99
N PRO A 76 11.70 21.16 -19.93
CA PRO A 76 11.04 20.61 -21.09
C PRO A 76 12.04 19.69 -21.79
N ARG A 77 11.61 18.54 -22.32
CA ARG A 77 12.37 17.93 -23.43
C ARG A 77 12.34 18.96 -24.55
N GLY A 78 13.44 19.68 -24.80
CA GLY A 78 13.41 20.95 -25.58
C GLY A 78 13.18 20.79 -27.10
N PRO A 79 13.08 21.89 -27.89
CA PRO A 79 12.59 23.25 -27.59
C PRO A 79 11.32 23.69 -28.43
N GLU A 80 10.65 24.74 -27.93
CA GLU A 80 9.33 25.38 -28.23
C GLU A 80 9.12 26.08 -29.61
N PRO A 81 7.90 26.55 -30.05
CA PRO A 81 6.78 27.18 -29.26
C PRO A 81 5.32 26.78 -29.69
N THR A 82 4.16 27.22 -29.16
CA THR A 82 3.66 28.47 -28.53
C THR A 82 2.22 28.24 -27.98
N ALA A 83 1.54 29.31 -27.50
CA ALA A 83 0.23 29.38 -26.82
C ALA A 83 -1.07 28.93 -27.56
N ASP A 84 -0.99 28.17 -28.67
CA ASP A 84 -2.16 27.64 -29.42
C ASP A 84 -1.95 26.13 -29.70
N ASP A 85 -2.64 25.24 -29.00
CA ASP A 85 -2.74 23.83 -29.41
C ASP A 85 -3.60 23.70 -30.70
N SER A 86 -3.28 22.91 -31.73
CA SER A 86 -2.00 22.79 -32.46
C SER A 86 -2.35 22.73 -33.96
N ALA A 87 -1.57 23.40 -34.82
CA ALA A 87 -1.71 23.28 -36.28
C ALA A 87 -1.67 21.80 -36.73
N LEU A 88 -1.06 20.91 -35.93
CA LEU A 88 -0.98 19.47 -36.18
C LEU A 88 -2.32 18.75 -35.98
N ARG A 89 -3.18 19.14 -35.02
CA ARG A 89 -4.53 18.57 -34.87
C ARG A 89 -5.46 19.00 -35.99
N LEU A 90 -5.43 20.28 -36.37
CA LEU A 90 -6.16 20.78 -37.56
C LEU A 90 -5.65 20.07 -38.82
N ARG A 91 -4.33 19.93 -38.97
CA ARG A 91 -3.73 19.21 -40.09
C ARG A 91 -4.12 17.74 -40.13
N LEU A 92 -4.16 17.05 -38.98
CA LEU A 92 -4.58 15.66 -38.90
C LEU A 92 -6.07 15.50 -39.24
N HIS A 93 -6.90 16.44 -38.78
CA HIS A 93 -8.32 16.48 -39.12
C HIS A 93 -8.52 16.70 -40.64
N ASP A 94 -7.85 17.69 -41.23
CA ASP A 94 -7.93 17.99 -42.66
C ASP A 94 -7.46 16.80 -43.53
N LEU A 95 -6.38 16.12 -43.13
CA LEU A 95 -5.87 14.94 -43.83
C LEU A 95 -6.86 13.76 -43.75
N LYS A 96 -7.55 13.58 -42.61
CA LYS A 96 -8.57 12.54 -42.45
C LYS A 96 -9.83 12.83 -43.28
N GLU A 97 -10.25 14.10 -43.35
CA GLU A 97 -11.34 14.55 -44.23
C GLU A 97 -10.97 14.37 -45.72
N GLU A 98 -9.75 14.73 -46.13
CA GLU A 98 -9.28 14.53 -47.50
C GLU A 98 -9.26 13.04 -47.88
N ARG A 99 -8.77 12.17 -46.97
CA ARG A 99 -8.78 10.71 -47.17
C ARG A 99 -10.21 10.21 -47.35
N PHE A 100 -11.13 10.61 -46.47
CA PHE A 100 -12.53 10.19 -46.52
C PHE A 100 -13.24 10.63 -47.82
N ALA A 101 -12.99 11.87 -48.28
CA ALA A 101 -13.53 12.36 -49.55
C ALA A 101 -12.98 11.55 -50.74
N LEU A 102 -11.71 11.17 -50.70
CA LEU A 102 -11.06 10.41 -51.76
C LEU A 102 -11.46 8.94 -51.77
N GLU A 103 -11.71 8.32 -50.61
CA GLU A 103 -12.31 6.98 -50.48
C GLU A 103 -13.69 6.95 -51.15
N LYS A 104 -14.56 7.92 -50.85
CA LYS A 104 -15.87 8.07 -51.52
C LYS A 104 -15.74 8.24 -53.04
N ARG A 105 -14.75 9.01 -53.51
CA ARG A 105 -14.50 9.17 -54.96
C ARG A 105 -14.06 7.85 -55.59
N THR A 106 -13.17 7.12 -54.92
CA THR A 106 -12.66 5.82 -55.35
C THR A 106 -13.79 4.81 -55.48
N ASP A 107 -14.70 4.76 -54.49
CA ASP A 107 -15.88 3.90 -54.53
C ASP A 107 -16.81 4.27 -55.70
N ARG A 108 -17.06 5.56 -55.92
CA ARG A 108 -17.86 6.03 -57.07
C ARG A 108 -17.22 5.64 -58.41
N LEU A 109 -15.91 5.77 -58.55
CA LEU A 109 -15.18 5.39 -59.77
C LEU A 109 -15.25 3.87 -59.99
N ARG A 110 -15.11 3.07 -58.93
CA ARG A 110 -15.27 1.60 -59.00
C ARG A 110 -16.69 1.21 -59.43
N THR A 111 -17.72 1.83 -58.86
CA THR A 111 -19.10 1.61 -59.28
C THR A 111 -19.31 2.01 -60.75
N ARG A 112 -18.70 3.11 -61.20
CA ARG A 112 -18.78 3.54 -62.60
C ARG A 112 -18.11 2.54 -63.54
N LEU A 113 -16.94 2.02 -63.19
CA LEU A 113 -16.28 0.97 -63.99
C LEU A 113 -17.11 -0.30 -64.08
N ASP A 114 -17.74 -0.73 -62.98
CA ASP A 114 -18.65 -1.88 -62.98
C ASP A 114 -19.86 -1.66 -63.91
N LEU A 115 -20.46 -0.45 -63.86
CA LEU A 115 -21.56 -0.09 -64.76
C LEU A 115 -21.12 -0.05 -66.23
N LEU A 116 -19.97 0.54 -66.54
CA LEU A 116 -19.44 0.55 -67.91
C LEU A 116 -19.08 -0.86 -68.39
N GLY A 117 -18.58 -1.72 -67.51
CA GLY A 117 -18.34 -3.13 -67.80
C GLY A 117 -19.64 -3.88 -68.14
N LYS A 118 -20.72 -3.61 -67.41
CA LYS A 118 -22.06 -4.15 -67.71
C LYS A 118 -22.61 -3.63 -69.03
N LEU A 119 -22.49 -2.32 -69.29
CA LEU A 119 -22.91 -1.71 -70.56
C LEU A 119 -22.14 -2.29 -71.75
N ALA A 120 -20.83 -2.47 -71.63
CA ALA A 120 -20.03 -3.11 -72.68
C ALA A 120 -20.46 -4.57 -72.92
N ALA A 121 -20.76 -5.32 -71.85
CA ALA A 121 -21.27 -6.69 -71.98
C ALA A 121 -22.66 -6.75 -72.64
N ASP A 122 -23.54 -5.80 -72.31
CA ASP A 122 -24.87 -5.67 -72.92
C ASP A 122 -24.77 -5.28 -74.41
N LEU A 123 -23.87 -4.36 -74.77
CA LEU A 123 -23.62 -3.98 -76.16
C LEU A 123 -23.05 -5.16 -76.96
N LEU A 124 -22.09 -5.91 -76.40
CA LEU A 124 -21.57 -7.12 -77.06
C LEU A 124 -22.66 -8.18 -77.28
N ARG A 125 -23.63 -8.26 -76.36
CA ARG A 125 -24.80 -9.14 -76.50
C ARG A 125 -25.74 -8.65 -77.60
N GLU A 126 -26.09 -7.37 -77.65
CA GLU A 126 -26.90 -6.76 -78.71
C GLU A 126 -26.25 -6.98 -80.09
N ILE A 127 -24.94 -6.74 -80.21
CA ILE A 127 -24.16 -6.99 -81.44
C ILE A 127 -24.29 -8.44 -81.87
N GLY A 128 -24.16 -9.39 -80.92
CA GLY A 128 -24.31 -10.82 -81.20
C GLY A 128 -25.71 -11.20 -81.69
N GLU A 129 -26.76 -10.61 -81.10
CA GLU A 129 -28.16 -10.84 -81.48
C GLU A 129 -28.48 -10.23 -82.85
N ALA A 130 -28.09 -8.98 -83.10
CA ALA A 130 -28.33 -8.26 -84.35
C ALA A 130 -27.54 -8.85 -85.54
N ALA A 131 -26.28 -9.25 -85.33
CA ALA A 131 -25.51 -9.98 -86.33
C ALA A 131 -26.18 -11.31 -86.71
N GLY A 132 -26.80 -11.99 -85.75
CA GLY A 132 -27.60 -13.20 -85.99
C GLY A 132 -28.85 -12.97 -86.85
N LEU A 133 -29.40 -11.76 -86.83
CA LEU A 133 -30.54 -11.33 -87.65
C LEU A 133 -30.14 -10.77 -89.03
N GLY A 134 -28.84 -10.71 -89.34
CA GLY A 134 -28.32 -10.25 -90.62
C GLY A 134 -28.12 -8.74 -90.73
N GLU A 135 -28.18 -8.01 -89.61
CA GLU A 135 -27.83 -6.58 -89.57
C GLU A 135 -26.32 -6.37 -89.69
N THR A 136 -25.90 -5.28 -90.36
CA THR A 136 -24.49 -5.00 -90.67
C THR A 136 -24.10 -3.55 -90.34
N GLU A 137 -24.44 -3.11 -89.13
CA GLU A 137 -24.06 -1.79 -88.61
C GLU A 137 -22.65 -1.77 -87.95
N VAL A 138 -21.68 -2.43 -88.58
CA VAL A 138 -20.33 -2.67 -88.02
C VAL A 138 -19.64 -1.36 -87.59
N ALA A 139 -19.77 -0.29 -88.38
CA ALA A 139 -19.17 1.00 -88.06
C ALA A 139 -19.78 1.65 -86.80
N ARG A 140 -21.09 1.46 -86.57
CA ARG A 140 -21.78 1.98 -85.38
C ARG A 140 -21.34 1.20 -84.14
N TRP A 141 -21.33 -0.13 -84.21
CA TRP A 141 -20.93 -1.00 -83.11
C TRP A 141 -19.48 -0.79 -82.69
N SER A 142 -18.55 -0.68 -83.65
CA SER A 142 -17.15 -0.31 -83.35
C SER A 142 -17.11 1.03 -82.63
N ALA A 143 -17.79 2.06 -83.14
CA ALA A 143 -17.78 3.38 -82.52
C ALA A 143 -18.41 3.43 -81.12
N GLU A 144 -19.39 2.55 -80.82
CA GLU A 144 -19.99 2.44 -79.50
C GLU A 144 -19.11 1.64 -78.51
N LEU A 145 -18.44 0.58 -78.98
CA LEU A 145 -17.46 -0.17 -78.19
C LEU A 145 -16.21 0.66 -77.91
N ASP A 146 -15.63 1.31 -78.93
CA ASP A 146 -14.48 2.20 -78.80
C ASP A 146 -14.78 3.31 -77.78
N ARG A 147 -15.99 3.89 -77.82
CA ARG A 147 -16.43 4.89 -76.83
C ARG A 147 -16.53 4.31 -75.41
N ALA A 148 -17.03 3.08 -75.26
CA ALA A 148 -17.13 2.43 -73.95
C ALA A 148 -15.75 2.10 -73.38
N ASP A 149 -14.83 1.63 -74.22
CA ASP A 149 -13.45 1.30 -73.85
C ASP A 149 -12.66 2.58 -73.53
N ASP A 150 -12.76 3.62 -74.34
CA ASP A 150 -12.15 4.94 -74.06
C ASP A 150 -12.62 5.50 -72.71
N GLU A 151 -13.92 5.42 -72.42
CA GLU A 151 -14.48 5.89 -71.15
C GLU A 151 -14.00 5.02 -69.98
N ARG A 152 -13.89 3.70 -70.17
CA ARG A 152 -13.37 2.78 -69.15
C ARG A 152 -11.90 3.03 -68.87
N ASP A 153 -11.10 3.28 -69.89
CA ASP A 153 -9.67 3.60 -69.75
C ASP A 153 -9.49 4.92 -69.00
N SER A 154 -10.28 5.94 -69.35
CA SER A 154 -10.31 7.23 -68.66
C SER A 154 -10.66 7.08 -67.18
N VAL A 155 -11.76 6.37 -66.85
CA VAL A 155 -12.19 6.17 -65.45
C VAL A 155 -11.20 5.27 -64.69
N SER A 156 -10.58 4.29 -65.34
CA SER A 156 -9.57 3.43 -64.74
C SER A 156 -8.31 4.20 -64.38
N GLU A 157 -7.90 5.14 -65.22
CA GLU A 157 -6.77 6.01 -64.93
C GLU A 157 -7.08 6.97 -63.77
N GLU A 158 -8.27 7.58 -63.74
CA GLU A 158 -8.72 8.38 -62.60
C GLU A 158 -8.71 7.57 -61.29
N LEU A 159 -9.13 6.29 -61.33
CA LEU A 159 -9.14 5.41 -60.18
C LEU A 159 -7.72 5.10 -59.69
N ARG A 160 -6.78 4.83 -60.62
CA ARG A 160 -5.36 4.60 -60.27
C ARG A 160 -4.75 5.83 -59.60
N VAL A 161 -5.00 7.02 -60.15
CA VAL A 161 -4.53 8.29 -59.57
C VAL A 161 -5.11 8.51 -58.18
N ALA A 162 -6.41 8.28 -57.99
CA ALA A 162 -7.06 8.40 -56.68
C ALA A 162 -6.47 7.40 -55.66
N GLN A 163 -6.24 6.15 -56.05
CA GLN A 163 -5.68 5.13 -55.17
C GLN A 163 -4.22 5.44 -54.77
N ALA A 164 -3.40 5.96 -55.68
CA ALA A 164 -2.04 6.40 -55.38
C ALA A 164 -2.04 7.56 -54.36
N ARG A 165 -2.98 8.49 -54.47
CA ARG A 165 -3.15 9.60 -53.53
C ARG A 165 -3.66 9.12 -52.15
N LEU A 166 -4.51 8.10 -52.09
CA LEU A 166 -4.91 7.45 -50.81
C LEU A 166 -3.71 6.86 -50.08
N ASN A 167 -2.83 6.14 -50.78
CA ASN A 167 -1.62 5.56 -50.17
C ASN A 167 -0.69 6.66 -49.63
N THR A 168 -0.57 7.76 -50.38
CA THR A 168 0.22 8.94 -49.95
C THR A 168 -0.39 9.59 -48.70
N LEU A 169 -1.71 9.75 -48.65
CA LEU A 169 -2.42 10.30 -47.48
C LEU A 169 -2.31 9.41 -46.25
N ALA A 170 -2.38 8.08 -46.41
CA ALA A 170 -2.21 7.14 -45.30
C ALA A 170 -0.84 7.30 -44.63
N THR A 171 0.23 7.43 -45.43
CA THR A 171 1.59 7.67 -44.94
C THR A 171 1.66 8.99 -44.16
N ARG A 172 1.12 10.09 -44.73
CA ARG A 172 1.09 11.41 -44.08
C ARG A 172 0.28 11.44 -42.79
N ILE A 173 -0.85 10.72 -42.75
CA ILE A 173 -1.66 10.58 -41.53
C ILE A 173 -0.85 9.86 -40.45
N GLN A 174 -0.20 8.75 -40.79
CA GLN A 174 0.62 8.01 -39.84
C GLN A 174 1.79 8.84 -39.32
N GLU A 175 2.50 9.56 -40.18
CA GLU A 175 3.56 10.50 -39.80
C GLU A 175 3.02 11.61 -38.87
N THR A 176 1.84 12.15 -39.17
CA THR A 176 1.22 13.21 -38.35
C THR A 176 0.70 12.66 -37.02
N GLU A 177 0.15 11.45 -36.98
CA GLU A 177 -0.29 10.77 -35.75
C GLU A 177 0.90 10.45 -34.84
N GLN A 178 2.02 10.02 -35.41
CA GLN A 178 3.27 9.87 -34.67
C GLN A 178 3.75 11.23 -34.14
N ALA A 179 3.75 12.28 -34.97
CA ALA A 179 4.13 13.62 -34.54
C ALA A 179 3.23 14.18 -33.42
N VAL A 180 1.92 13.91 -33.46
CA VAL A 180 0.97 14.26 -32.38
C VAL A 180 1.29 13.48 -31.10
N ALA A 181 1.53 12.17 -31.19
CA ALA A 181 1.88 11.34 -30.03
C ALA A 181 3.22 11.75 -29.38
N LEU A 182 4.20 12.13 -30.20
CA LEU A 182 5.49 12.66 -29.76
C LEU A 182 5.39 14.07 -29.17
N ALA A 183 4.45 14.90 -29.66
CA ALA A 183 4.26 16.28 -29.22
C ALA A 183 3.36 16.40 -27.97
N GLU A 184 2.47 15.45 -27.71
CA GLU A 184 1.44 15.53 -26.65
C GLU A 184 1.71 14.61 -25.43
N GLN A 185 2.85 13.92 -25.35
CA GLN A 185 3.19 13.05 -24.22
C GLN A 185 4.06 13.72 -23.13
N GLU A 186 3.41 13.87 -21.96
CA GLU A 186 3.89 14.18 -20.59
C GLU A 186 4.12 15.66 -20.21
N PRO A 187 3.54 16.11 -19.07
CA PRO A 187 3.69 17.48 -18.57
C PRO A 187 5.17 17.79 -18.27
N ALA A 188 5.56 19.05 -18.44
CA ALA A 188 6.91 19.51 -18.06
C ALA A 188 7.22 19.05 -16.63
N GLU A 189 8.35 18.37 -16.46
CA GLU A 189 8.80 17.89 -15.17
C GLU A 189 9.82 18.87 -14.58
N LEU A 190 9.63 19.19 -13.30
CA LEU A 190 10.62 19.91 -12.54
C LEU A 190 11.70 18.92 -12.15
N LEU A 191 12.89 19.03 -12.77
CA LEU A 191 14.06 18.23 -12.40
C LEU A 191 15.09 19.08 -11.66
N GLY A 192 15.80 18.45 -10.74
CA GLY A 192 16.94 19.03 -10.04
C GLY A 192 18.27 18.58 -10.66
N HIS A 193 19.29 19.39 -10.47
CA HIS A 193 20.69 18.97 -10.55
C HIS A 193 21.48 19.66 -9.44
N ILE A 194 22.64 19.12 -9.10
CA ILE A 194 23.54 19.66 -8.10
C ILE A 194 24.68 20.39 -8.83
N GLU A 195 24.84 21.68 -8.55
CA GLU A 195 26.05 22.41 -8.89
C GLU A 195 27.05 22.26 -7.75
N LEU A 196 28.18 21.63 -8.04
CA LEU A 196 29.25 21.36 -7.08
C LEU A 196 30.51 22.13 -7.50
N THR A 197 31.02 22.98 -6.63
CA THR A 197 32.31 23.65 -6.82
C THR A 197 33.36 22.97 -5.95
N VAL A 198 34.40 22.42 -6.57
CA VAL A 198 35.47 21.70 -5.88
C VAL A 198 36.84 22.31 -6.20
N ARG A 199 37.78 22.16 -5.27
CA ARG A 199 39.20 22.45 -5.47
C ARG A 199 39.99 21.17 -5.33
N SER A 200 40.89 20.91 -6.26
CA SER A 200 41.89 19.85 -6.18
C SER A 200 43.30 20.45 -6.32
N ALA A 201 44.26 19.99 -5.52
CA ALA A 201 45.65 20.40 -5.66
C ALA A 201 46.32 19.80 -6.91
N GLU A 202 45.95 18.58 -7.25
CA GLU A 202 46.49 17.80 -8.37
C GLU A 202 45.36 17.19 -9.21
N ALA A 203 45.66 16.81 -10.45
CA ALA A 203 44.69 16.07 -11.26
C ALA A 203 44.66 14.60 -10.80
N GLY A 204 43.47 14.03 -10.61
CA GLY A 204 43.35 12.68 -10.07
C GLY A 204 41.92 12.25 -9.79
N GLN A 205 41.77 10.97 -9.42
CA GLN A 205 40.48 10.40 -9.06
C GLN A 205 40.10 10.78 -7.63
N ALA A 206 38.84 11.19 -7.45
CA ALA A 206 38.26 11.47 -6.16
C ALA A 206 36.89 10.77 -6.02
N ARG A 207 36.61 10.23 -4.85
CA ARG A 207 35.30 9.66 -4.50
C ARG A 207 34.44 10.76 -3.88
N LEU A 208 33.30 11.04 -4.51
CA LEU A 208 32.30 11.96 -3.99
C LEU A 208 31.18 11.17 -3.31
N ARG A 209 30.84 11.56 -2.08
CA ARG A 209 29.63 11.14 -1.36
C ARG A 209 28.70 12.33 -1.24
N LEU A 210 27.50 12.23 -1.82
CA LEU A 210 26.43 13.21 -1.68
C LEU A 210 25.32 12.62 -0.83
N THR A 211 24.85 13.37 0.16
CA THR A 211 23.70 12.99 0.98
C THR A 211 22.69 14.13 1.04
N HIS A 212 21.40 13.81 0.94
CA HIS A 212 20.33 14.77 1.22
C HIS A 212 19.03 14.07 1.60
N LEU A 213 18.07 14.83 2.12
CA LEU A 213 16.72 14.36 2.35
C LEU A 213 15.84 14.54 1.11
N VAL A 214 14.90 13.61 0.92
CA VAL A 214 13.79 13.72 -0.02
C VAL A 214 12.50 13.29 0.70
N PRO A 215 11.43 14.09 0.67
CA PRO A 215 10.13 13.69 1.21
C PRO A 215 9.44 12.69 0.26
N CYS A 216 8.20 12.32 0.56
CA CYS A 216 7.36 11.48 -0.32
C CYS A 216 7.88 10.04 -0.48
N ALA A 217 8.52 9.53 0.57
CA ALA A 217 8.83 8.12 0.74
C ALA A 217 8.46 7.71 2.17
N LEU A 218 7.89 6.53 2.32
CA LEU A 218 7.48 5.98 3.62
C LEU A 218 7.68 4.47 3.63
N TRP A 219 7.79 3.90 4.83
CA TRP A 219 7.80 2.46 4.99
C TRP A 219 7.00 2.02 6.22
N ARG A 220 6.52 0.76 6.18
CA ARG A 220 5.84 0.09 7.29
C ARG A 220 6.26 -1.39 7.36
N PRO A 221 6.40 -1.97 8.57
CA PRO A 221 6.62 -3.41 8.69
C PRO A 221 5.38 -4.18 8.22
N ALA A 222 5.59 -5.35 7.66
CA ALA A 222 4.54 -6.30 7.35
C ALA A 222 5.05 -7.71 7.61
N TYR A 223 4.21 -8.55 8.19
CA TYR A 223 4.61 -9.89 8.57
C TYR A 223 3.74 -10.93 7.86
N ARG A 224 4.31 -12.11 7.69
CA ARG A 224 3.56 -13.30 7.29
C ARG A 224 3.96 -14.45 8.19
N ALA A 225 3.01 -14.99 8.94
CA ALA A 225 3.21 -16.11 9.84
C ALA A 225 2.57 -17.36 9.23
N VAL A 226 3.39 -18.36 8.92
CA VAL A 226 2.97 -19.65 8.38
C VAL A 226 3.06 -20.68 9.49
N LEU A 227 1.93 -21.27 9.88
CA LEU A 227 1.86 -22.34 10.86
C LEU A 227 1.85 -23.70 10.16
N GLU A 228 2.86 -24.52 10.46
CA GLU A 228 3.00 -25.90 10.03
C GLU A 228 3.23 -26.79 11.25
N ALA A 229 2.23 -27.59 11.61
CA ALA A 229 2.23 -28.39 12.83
C ALA A 229 2.62 -27.54 14.06
N ASP A 230 3.77 -27.83 14.68
CA ASP A 230 4.28 -27.19 15.89
C ASP A 230 5.36 -26.13 15.60
N THR A 231 5.46 -25.66 14.36
CA THR A 231 6.44 -24.66 13.93
C THR A 231 5.75 -23.48 13.26
N VAL A 232 6.12 -22.26 13.67
CA VAL A 232 5.73 -21.03 12.98
C VAL A 232 6.93 -20.48 12.23
N THR A 233 6.79 -20.32 10.92
CA THR A 233 7.73 -19.55 10.11
C THR A 233 7.22 -18.11 10.01
N LEU A 234 7.97 -17.17 10.58
CA LEU A 234 7.68 -15.75 10.52
C LEU A 234 8.57 -15.10 9.45
N GLU A 235 7.95 -14.63 8.37
CA GLU A 235 8.55 -13.79 7.35
C GLU A 235 8.36 -12.33 7.76
N THR A 236 9.46 -11.57 7.81
CA THR A 236 9.44 -10.13 8.06
C THR A 236 9.74 -9.39 6.76
N ASP A 237 8.76 -8.63 6.30
CA ASP A 237 8.84 -7.76 5.13
C ASP A 237 8.74 -6.29 5.57
N ALA A 238 9.16 -5.40 4.68
CA ALA A 238 8.80 -3.99 4.73
C ALA A 238 8.03 -3.60 3.48
N MET A 239 6.89 -2.95 3.67
CA MET A 239 6.23 -2.24 2.57
C MET A 239 6.88 -0.87 2.45
N VAL A 240 7.37 -0.56 1.25
CA VAL A 240 7.99 0.72 0.91
C VAL A 240 7.14 1.39 -0.16
N TRP A 241 6.78 2.66 0.05
CA TRP A 241 6.14 3.50 -0.94
C TRP A 241 7.04 4.68 -1.21
N GLN A 242 7.21 5.02 -2.48
CA GLN A 242 7.98 6.20 -2.84
C GLN A 242 7.43 6.86 -4.10
N ARG A 243 7.35 8.19 -4.05
CA ARG A 243 7.04 9.06 -5.19
C ARG A 243 7.98 10.26 -5.15
N THR A 244 9.26 9.95 -5.02
CA THR A 244 10.33 10.93 -4.85
C THR A 244 10.70 11.62 -6.15
N GLY A 245 10.25 11.10 -7.30
CA GLY A 245 10.66 11.55 -8.63
C GLY A 245 11.96 10.91 -9.11
N GLU A 246 12.51 9.96 -8.36
CA GLU A 246 13.70 9.19 -8.73
C GLU A 246 13.45 7.70 -8.52
N ASP A 247 13.80 6.89 -9.51
CA ASP A 247 13.80 5.44 -9.36
C ASP A 247 15.03 5.00 -8.57
N TRP A 248 14.81 4.16 -7.56
CA TRP A 248 15.89 3.51 -6.86
C TRP A 248 16.19 2.20 -7.58
N SER A 249 17.38 2.07 -8.15
CA SER A 249 17.79 0.88 -8.91
C SER A 249 18.97 0.21 -8.24
N ALA A 250 18.77 -1.01 -7.72
CA ALA A 250 19.78 -1.81 -7.02
C ALA A 250 20.50 -1.05 -5.88
N VAL A 251 19.73 -0.38 -5.02
CA VAL A 251 20.24 0.44 -3.92
C VAL A 251 20.38 -0.38 -2.63
N ALA A 252 21.34 -0.01 -1.78
CA ALA A 252 21.37 -0.50 -0.41
C ALA A 252 20.26 0.19 0.42
N LEU A 253 19.22 -0.58 0.78
CA LEU A 253 18.08 -0.07 1.54
C LEU A 253 18.26 -0.30 3.05
N THR A 254 18.17 0.79 3.80
CA THR A 254 18.03 0.81 5.26
C THR A 254 16.69 1.41 5.64
N LEU A 255 16.02 0.83 6.62
CA LEU A 255 14.73 1.26 7.15
C LEU A 255 14.95 1.68 8.60
N SER A 256 14.41 2.83 8.98
CA SER A 256 14.61 3.38 10.31
C SER A 256 13.31 3.94 10.89
N THR A 257 13.06 3.65 12.16
CA THR A 257 11.95 4.23 12.94
C THR A 257 12.31 5.58 13.55
N ALA A 258 13.50 6.13 13.25
CA ALA A 258 13.93 7.41 13.80
C ALA A 258 12.97 8.54 13.40
N ARG A 259 12.52 9.30 14.39
CA ARG A 259 11.69 10.50 14.20
C ARG A 259 12.52 11.75 14.48
N SER A 260 13.28 12.19 13.48
CA SER A 260 14.17 13.36 13.59
C SER A 260 13.43 14.69 13.81
N ALA A 261 12.09 14.72 13.67
CA ALA A 261 11.26 15.90 13.90
C ALA A 261 10.85 16.10 15.38
N SER A 262 11.23 15.19 16.28
CA SER A 262 10.95 15.30 17.72
C SER A 262 11.80 16.42 18.34
N ALA A 263 11.24 17.62 18.38
CA ALA A 263 11.62 18.77 19.21
C ALA A 263 13.13 18.95 19.47
N ASN A 264 13.84 19.60 18.53
CA ASN A 264 15.21 20.08 18.77
C ASN A 264 15.30 21.20 19.81
N GLU A 265 14.16 21.82 20.16
CA GLU A 265 14.08 22.79 21.25
C GLU A 265 13.34 22.14 22.43
N PRO A 266 13.97 22.01 23.61
CA PRO A 266 13.31 21.45 24.77
C PRO A 266 12.09 22.33 25.13
N PRO A 267 10.94 21.75 25.50
CA PRO A 267 9.78 22.52 25.91
C PRO A 267 10.19 23.41 27.08
N ARG A 268 9.93 24.71 26.97
CA ARG A 268 10.18 25.65 28.05
C ARG A 268 9.00 25.59 29.01
N LEU A 269 9.27 25.25 30.27
CA LEU A 269 8.31 25.43 31.34
C LEU A 269 7.97 26.93 31.43
N VAL A 270 6.72 27.26 31.19
CA VAL A 270 6.17 28.59 31.48
C VAL A 270 5.69 28.64 32.93
N GLU A 271 5.62 29.84 33.51
CA GLU A 271 5.09 30.01 34.86
C GLU A 271 3.65 29.49 34.95
N ASP A 272 3.40 28.50 35.80
CA ASP A 272 2.06 28.05 36.15
C ASP A 272 1.45 29.01 37.17
N ARG A 273 0.94 30.14 36.68
CA ARG A 273 0.35 31.19 37.52
C ARG A 273 -1.04 30.77 37.98
N LEU A 274 -1.11 30.31 39.23
CA LEU A 274 -2.35 30.18 39.96
C LEU A 274 -2.94 31.57 40.23
N THR A 275 -3.97 31.94 39.48
CA THR A 275 -4.78 33.13 39.77
C THR A 275 -5.93 32.75 40.70
N LEU A 276 -6.13 33.54 41.75
CA LEU A 276 -7.30 33.41 42.61
C LEU A 276 -8.51 34.00 41.87
N THR A 277 -9.33 33.12 41.32
CA THR A 277 -10.67 33.48 40.85
C THR A 277 -11.62 33.39 42.04
N ASP A 278 -12.29 34.49 42.37
CA ASP A 278 -13.33 34.48 43.40
C ASP A 278 -14.46 33.53 42.98
N ARG A 279 -14.58 32.41 43.71
CA ARG A 279 -15.66 31.44 43.51
C ARG A 279 -17.02 32.12 43.68
N SER A 280 -17.91 31.89 42.72
CA SER A 280 -19.29 32.35 42.84
C SER A 280 -20.01 31.64 44.01
N PRO A 281 -21.04 32.24 44.60
CA PRO A 281 -21.81 31.63 45.69
C PRO A 281 -22.46 30.28 45.31
N ALA A 282 -22.66 30.02 44.01
CA ALA A 282 -23.23 28.79 43.47
C ALA A 282 -22.24 27.61 43.56
N GLU A 283 -20.94 27.85 43.35
CA GLU A 283 -19.90 26.81 43.35
C GLU A 283 -19.50 26.35 44.77
N ARG A 284 -19.84 27.14 45.80
CA ARG A 284 -19.54 26.80 47.21
C ARG A 284 -20.51 25.78 47.82
N ARG A 285 -21.55 25.33 47.10
CA ARG A 285 -22.63 24.47 47.62
C ARG A 285 -22.69 23.06 47.04
N THR A 286 -21.83 22.70 46.09
CA THR A 286 -21.93 21.41 45.39
C THR A 286 -20.66 20.61 45.59
N VAL A 287 -20.72 19.58 46.45
CA VAL A 287 -19.77 18.46 46.39
C VAL A 287 -20.39 17.48 45.41
N ALA A 288 -19.98 17.54 44.15
CA ALA A 288 -20.29 16.51 43.18
C ALA A 288 -19.37 15.31 43.47
N VAL A 289 -19.94 14.25 44.03
CA VAL A 289 -19.38 12.90 43.86
C VAL A 289 -19.85 12.47 42.47
N GLU A 290 -19.01 12.70 41.47
CA GLU A 290 -19.17 11.95 40.23
C GLU A 290 -18.84 10.49 40.56
N MET A 291 -19.87 9.64 40.59
CA MET A 291 -19.62 8.25 40.26
C MET A 291 -19.06 8.28 38.84
N ARG A 292 -17.77 7.98 38.70
CA ARG A 292 -17.26 7.45 37.44
C ARG A 292 -18.03 6.15 37.19
N GLU A 293 -19.16 6.24 36.52
CA GLU A 293 -19.39 5.27 35.47
C GLU A 293 -18.19 5.45 34.54
N GLN A 294 -17.24 4.53 34.64
CA GLN A 294 -16.41 4.25 33.49
C GLN A 294 -17.39 3.76 32.43
N ASP A 295 -17.93 4.70 31.65
CA ASP A 295 -17.97 4.47 30.22
C ASP A 295 -16.61 3.85 29.89
N ILE A 296 -16.65 2.71 29.22
CA ILE A 296 -15.48 2.14 28.57
C ILE A 296 -15.07 3.22 27.57
N ALA A 297 -14.30 4.19 28.05
CA ALA A 297 -13.46 5.02 27.24
C ALA A 297 -12.60 3.98 26.55
N ASP A 298 -12.87 3.81 25.27
CA ASP A 298 -12.02 3.17 24.31
C ASP A 298 -10.59 3.51 24.73
N LEU A 299 -9.86 2.55 25.31
CA LEU A 299 -8.44 2.66 25.63
C LEU A 299 -7.65 2.62 24.32
N GLY A 300 -8.17 3.27 23.28
CA GLY A 300 -7.41 3.68 22.13
C GLY A 300 -6.42 4.73 22.60
N PRO A 301 -5.19 4.73 22.06
CA PRO A 301 -4.23 5.78 22.34
C PRO A 301 -4.92 7.13 22.09
N ALA A 302 -4.78 8.06 23.04
CA ALA A 302 -5.23 9.44 22.87
C ALA A 302 -4.85 9.91 21.46
N PRO A 303 -5.73 10.62 20.72
CA PRO A 303 -5.43 11.02 19.36
C PRO A 303 -4.19 11.92 19.38
N VAL A 304 -3.04 11.31 19.06
CA VAL A 304 -1.82 12.02 18.82
C VAL A 304 -2.10 12.85 17.58
N LEU A 305 -2.03 14.18 17.71
CA LEU A 305 -2.05 15.10 16.57
C LEU A 305 -0.84 14.78 15.68
N GLY A 306 -1.03 13.89 14.70
CA GLY A 306 0.01 13.43 13.79
C GLY A 306 -0.29 12.04 13.21
N LEU A 307 0.46 11.62 12.19
CA LEU A 307 0.44 10.23 11.73
C LEU A 307 1.00 9.34 12.85
N PRO A 308 0.28 8.29 13.29
CA PRO A 308 0.83 7.34 14.24
C PRO A 308 2.06 6.70 13.60
N GLY A 309 3.23 6.96 14.17
CA GLY A 309 4.44 6.31 13.72
C GLY A 309 4.51 4.87 14.21
N VAL A 310 5.48 4.11 13.71
CA VAL A 310 5.70 2.72 14.11
C VAL A 310 6.07 2.68 15.59
N ASP A 311 5.41 1.80 16.36
CA ASP A 311 5.81 1.52 17.73
C ASP A 311 7.10 0.68 17.71
N ASP A 312 8.17 1.29 18.18
CA ASP A 312 9.54 0.75 18.20
C ASP A 312 10.03 0.41 19.61
N GLY A 313 9.12 0.47 20.59
CA GLY A 313 9.42 0.22 21.99
C GLY A 313 10.19 1.36 22.67
N GLY A 314 10.21 2.56 22.07
CA GLY A 314 10.84 3.76 22.63
C GLY A 314 12.31 3.95 22.25
N GLU A 315 12.87 3.06 21.43
CA GLU A 315 14.22 3.19 20.87
C GLU A 315 14.20 3.02 19.36
N THR A 316 14.92 3.90 18.66
CA THR A 316 15.08 3.80 17.21
C THR A 316 15.59 2.43 16.79
N ARG A 317 14.85 1.78 15.90
CA ARG A 317 15.23 0.52 15.27
C ARG A 317 15.67 0.76 13.83
N VAL A 318 16.72 0.05 13.44
CA VAL A 318 17.28 0.08 12.09
C VAL A 318 17.24 -1.33 11.51
N LEU A 319 16.51 -1.50 10.42
CA LEU A 319 16.41 -2.76 9.67
C LEU A 319 17.12 -2.57 8.33
N ARG A 320 17.87 -3.57 7.88
CA ARG A 320 18.60 -3.53 6.62
C ARG A 320 18.08 -4.62 5.70
N SER A 321 17.86 -4.28 4.44
CA SER A 321 17.60 -5.31 3.45
C SER A 321 18.89 -6.13 3.23
N PRO A 322 18.82 -7.47 3.18
CA PRO A 322 20.00 -8.31 3.01
C PRO A 322 20.62 -8.22 1.61
N ALA A 323 19.87 -7.72 0.62
CA ALA A 323 20.33 -7.56 -0.75
C ALA A 323 19.96 -6.16 -1.30
N PRO A 324 20.64 -5.68 -2.35
CA PRO A 324 20.23 -4.45 -3.03
C PRO A 324 18.81 -4.58 -3.60
N VAL A 325 18.04 -3.49 -3.56
CA VAL A 325 16.63 -3.47 -3.97
C VAL A 325 16.36 -2.41 -5.03
N SER A 326 15.32 -2.61 -5.82
CA SER A 326 14.82 -1.62 -6.77
C SER A 326 13.39 -1.21 -6.43
N VAL A 327 13.14 0.09 -6.30
CA VAL A 327 11.84 0.66 -5.94
C VAL A 327 11.54 1.84 -6.89
N PRO A 328 10.61 1.70 -7.85
CA PRO A 328 10.25 2.77 -8.78
C PRO A 328 9.45 3.89 -8.11
N SER A 329 9.49 5.09 -8.68
CA SER A 329 8.82 6.29 -8.16
C SER A 329 7.34 6.37 -8.57
N ASP A 330 6.60 5.29 -8.37
CA ASP A 330 5.21 5.13 -8.82
C ASP A 330 4.17 5.36 -7.72
N GLY A 331 4.60 5.57 -6.48
CA GLY A 331 3.72 5.72 -5.32
C GLY A 331 2.99 4.44 -4.90
N ARG A 332 3.31 3.28 -5.47
CA ARG A 332 2.70 1.99 -5.11
C ARG A 332 3.44 1.32 -3.95
N ALA A 333 2.80 0.32 -3.34
CA ALA A 333 3.40 -0.48 -2.30
C ALA A 333 4.37 -1.50 -2.91
N HIS A 334 5.65 -1.43 -2.54
CA HIS A 334 6.66 -2.41 -2.91
C HIS A 334 7.06 -3.23 -1.68
N ARG A 335 6.97 -4.56 -1.79
CA ARG A 335 7.27 -5.49 -0.70
C ARG A 335 8.74 -5.88 -0.73
N ILE A 336 9.46 -5.57 0.34
CA ILE A 336 10.88 -5.86 0.50
C ILE A 336 11.09 -6.91 1.59
N PRO A 337 11.63 -8.10 1.26
CA PRO A 337 11.95 -9.10 2.27
C PRO A 337 13.14 -8.66 3.13
N LEU A 338 13.03 -8.85 4.45
CA LEU A 338 14.08 -8.50 5.42
C LEU A 338 14.66 -9.74 6.09
N SER A 339 13.80 -10.60 6.66
CA SER A 339 14.23 -11.80 7.38
C SER A 339 13.16 -12.89 7.35
N SER A 340 13.57 -14.12 7.64
CA SER A 340 12.68 -15.26 7.84
C SER A 340 13.24 -16.13 8.96
N ALA A 341 12.40 -16.51 9.91
CA ALA A 341 12.79 -17.35 11.05
C ALA A 341 11.71 -18.40 11.35
N ALA A 342 12.13 -19.65 11.54
CA ALA A 342 11.28 -20.74 12.00
C ALA A 342 11.45 -20.91 13.52
N MET A 343 10.33 -20.90 14.23
CA MET A 343 10.28 -20.96 15.69
C MET A 343 9.36 -22.10 16.16
N PRO A 344 9.77 -22.87 17.18
CA PRO A 344 8.87 -23.82 17.80
C PRO A 344 7.70 -23.07 18.44
N ALA A 345 6.49 -23.55 18.19
CA ALA A 345 5.27 -22.90 18.63
C ALA A 345 4.37 -23.88 19.38
N ARG A 346 3.54 -23.34 20.27
CA ARG A 346 2.55 -24.09 21.04
C ARG A 346 1.17 -23.59 20.64
N SER A 347 0.30 -24.48 20.20
CA SER A 347 -1.08 -24.14 19.87
C SER A 347 -2.05 -24.53 20.98
N GLU A 348 -3.02 -23.66 21.25
CA GLU A 348 -4.13 -23.88 22.16
C GLU A 348 -5.43 -23.46 21.47
N TYR A 349 -6.50 -24.25 21.59
CA TYR A 349 -7.83 -23.77 21.20
C TYR A 349 -8.41 -22.99 22.37
N ALA A 350 -8.71 -21.71 22.16
CA ALA A 350 -9.19 -20.82 23.20
C ALA A 350 -10.56 -20.24 22.84
N CYS A 351 -11.39 -20.02 23.86
CA CYS A 351 -12.67 -19.35 23.72
C CYS A 351 -12.94 -18.49 24.96
N SER A 352 -13.38 -17.25 24.73
CA SER A 352 -13.82 -16.32 25.79
C SER A 352 -15.27 -15.91 25.49
N PRO A 353 -16.27 -16.74 25.86
CA PRO A 353 -17.65 -16.63 25.37
C PRO A 353 -18.35 -15.31 25.75
N GLU A 354 -17.90 -14.63 26.80
CA GLU A 354 -18.33 -13.28 27.16
C GLU A 354 -18.05 -12.26 26.04
N LEU A 355 -16.92 -12.37 25.34
CA LEU A 355 -16.51 -11.48 24.25
C LEU A 355 -16.87 -12.05 22.87
N SER A 356 -16.68 -13.35 22.68
CA SER A 356 -16.96 -14.02 21.41
C SER A 356 -17.22 -15.53 21.61
N PRO A 357 -18.28 -16.10 21.01
CA PRO A 357 -18.58 -17.53 21.09
C PRO A 357 -17.70 -18.38 20.16
N LEU A 358 -16.76 -17.78 19.42
CA LEU A 358 -15.91 -18.49 18.48
C LEU A 358 -14.74 -19.16 19.21
N VAL A 359 -14.47 -20.41 18.87
CA VAL A 359 -13.25 -21.11 19.30
C VAL A 359 -12.14 -20.77 18.30
N THR A 360 -11.05 -20.17 18.78
CA THR A 360 -9.92 -19.71 17.97
C THR A 360 -8.68 -20.52 18.29
N GLN A 361 -7.89 -20.85 17.26
CA GLN A 361 -6.59 -21.46 17.47
C GLN A 361 -5.57 -20.37 17.79
N VAL A 362 -5.14 -20.29 19.05
CA VAL A 362 -4.14 -19.34 19.54
C VAL A 362 -2.78 -20.03 19.55
N VAL A 363 -1.78 -19.39 18.95
CA VAL A 363 -0.43 -19.91 18.82
C VAL A 363 0.54 -19.00 19.54
N ARG A 364 1.35 -19.59 20.42
CA ARG A 364 2.35 -18.89 21.22
C ARG A 364 3.76 -19.36 20.85
N PHE A 365 4.68 -18.43 20.64
CA PHE A 365 6.08 -18.69 20.34
C PHE A 365 6.96 -17.54 20.83
N ASP A 366 8.24 -17.79 21.05
CA ASP A 366 9.19 -16.75 21.45
C ASP A 366 9.89 -16.17 20.22
N ASN A 367 10.08 -14.85 20.18
CA ASN A 367 10.73 -14.16 19.09
C ASN A 367 12.23 -14.54 18.98
N ALA A 368 12.53 -15.57 18.19
CA ALA A 368 13.90 -15.99 17.87
C ALA A 368 14.41 -15.45 16.52
N SER A 369 13.81 -14.38 15.98
CA SER A 369 14.20 -13.80 14.68
C SER A 369 15.57 -13.08 14.69
N GLY A 370 16.13 -12.84 15.89
CA GLY A 370 17.41 -12.13 16.06
C GLY A 370 17.29 -10.60 16.07
N HIS A 371 16.08 -10.04 15.91
CA HIS A 371 15.82 -8.61 16.02
C HIS A 371 14.46 -8.35 16.69
N ALA A 372 14.21 -7.09 17.06
CA ALA A 372 12.90 -6.70 17.57
C ALA A 372 11.86 -6.78 16.44
N LEU A 373 10.68 -7.31 16.76
CA LEU A 373 9.52 -7.25 15.88
C LEU A 373 8.78 -5.96 16.20
N LEU A 374 8.64 -5.09 15.20
CA LEU A 374 7.92 -3.83 15.30
C LEU A 374 6.42 -4.07 15.22
N ALA A 375 5.61 -3.23 15.86
CA ALA A 375 4.16 -3.37 15.78
C ALA A 375 3.68 -3.22 14.33
N GLY A 376 2.82 -4.12 13.85
CA GLY A 376 2.37 -4.13 12.46
C GLY A 376 1.41 -5.25 12.08
N PRO A 377 0.86 -5.21 10.86
CA PRO A 377 -0.05 -6.24 10.37
C PRO A 377 0.68 -7.56 10.10
N VAL A 378 0.04 -8.68 10.43
CA VAL A 378 0.53 -10.03 10.12
C VAL A 378 -0.51 -10.82 9.33
N ASP A 379 -0.11 -11.31 8.15
CA ASP A 379 -0.90 -12.26 7.38
C ASP A 379 -0.72 -13.67 7.98
N LEU A 380 -1.82 -14.31 8.37
CA LEU A 380 -1.81 -15.61 9.05
C LEU A 380 -2.15 -16.71 8.04
N VAL A 381 -1.27 -17.70 7.91
CA VAL A 381 -1.36 -18.76 6.91
C VAL A 381 -1.22 -20.12 7.58
N ARG A 382 -2.02 -21.09 7.13
CA ARG A 382 -1.95 -22.51 7.55
C ARG A 382 -1.87 -23.40 6.30
N GLY A 383 -1.75 -24.72 6.50
CA GLY A 383 -1.73 -25.69 5.40
C GLY A 383 -2.92 -25.60 4.43
N SER A 384 -4.08 -25.12 4.88
CA SER A 384 -5.27 -24.86 4.04
C SER A 384 -5.24 -23.52 3.29
N GLY A 385 -4.22 -22.68 3.52
CA GLY A 385 -4.06 -21.37 2.91
C GLY A 385 -4.19 -20.20 3.90
N PHE A 386 -4.54 -19.03 3.37
CA PHE A 386 -4.72 -17.80 4.14
C PHE A 386 -5.88 -17.93 5.14
N SER A 387 -5.59 -17.72 6.42
CA SER A 387 -6.55 -17.87 7.52
C SER A 387 -7.10 -16.53 8.03
N GLY A 388 -6.39 -15.43 7.80
CA GLY A 388 -6.83 -14.10 8.21
C GLY A 388 -5.67 -13.11 8.38
N ARG A 389 -5.97 -11.90 8.85
CA ARG A 389 -4.96 -10.93 9.29
C ARG A 389 -5.06 -10.73 10.79
N GLY A 390 -3.92 -10.70 11.45
CA GLY A 390 -3.78 -10.25 12.83
C GLY A 390 -2.96 -8.98 12.90
N THR A 391 -2.73 -8.54 14.13
CA THR A 391 -1.76 -7.50 14.49
C THR A 391 -0.69 -8.12 15.37
N LEU A 392 0.54 -7.76 15.11
CA LEU A 392 1.68 -8.10 15.94
C LEU A 392 2.04 -6.86 16.74
N ASP A 393 2.23 -7.03 18.05
CA ASP A 393 2.67 -5.97 18.95
C ASP A 393 4.21 -5.90 18.98
N PHE A 394 4.75 -4.77 19.43
CA PHE A 394 6.20 -4.66 19.60
C PHE A 394 6.73 -5.79 20.50
N THR A 395 7.66 -6.58 19.98
CA THR A 395 8.24 -7.71 20.71
C THR A 395 9.76 -7.69 20.60
N ALA A 396 10.45 -7.53 21.73
CA ALA A 396 11.90 -7.59 21.80
C ALA A 396 12.44 -8.99 21.42
N PRO A 397 13.73 -9.14 21.05
CA PRO A 397 14.34 -10.45 20.88
C PRO A 397 14.16 -11.34 22.11
N GLY A 398 13.67 -12.56 21.92
CA GLY A 398 13.35 -13.52 22.97
C GLY A 398 12.03 -13.27 23.71
N GLY A 399 11.30 -12.21 23.38
CA GLY A 399 9.98 -11.92 23.97
C GLY A 399 8.89 -12.85 23.43
N PRO A 400 7.81 -13.08 24.20
CA PRO A 400 6.70 -13.93 23.77
C PRO A 400 5.84 -13.23 22.71
N VAL A 401 5.37 -14.01 21.73
CA VAL A 401 4.42 -13.60 20.69
C VAL A 401 3.20 -14.51 20.76
N GLU A 402 2.01 -13.91 20.67
CA GLU A 402 0.73 -14.62 20.60
C GLU A 402 -0.01 -14.23 19.32
N LEU A 403 -0.37 -15.21 18.49
CA LEU A 403 -1.12 -14.99 17.24
C LEU A 403 -2.35 -15.91 17.16
N ALA A 404 -3.48 -15.33 16.78
CA ALA A 404 -4.75 -16.03 16.64
C ALA A 404 -4.97 -16.50 15.19
N PHE A 405 -4.67 -17.77 14.89
CA PHE A 405 -4.85 -18.37 13.56
C PHE A 405 -6.31 -18.74 13.29
N GLY A 406 -7.21 -17.76 13.34
CA GLY A 406 -8.61 -17.90 12.91
C GLY A 406 -9.50 -18.81 13.76
N SER A 407 -10.81 -18.62 13.60
CA SER A 407 -11.84 -19.43 14.25
C SER A 407 -11.91 -20.85 13.66
N GLN A 408 -12.49 -21.76 14.44
CA GLN A 408 -12.77 -23.14 14.05
C GLN A 408 -14.27 -23.35 13.92
N ASP A 409 -14.73 -23.58 12.69
CA ASP A 409 -16.16 -23.75 12.40
C ASP A 409 -16.71 -25.10 12.91
N ASP A 410 -15.81 -26.04 13.21
CA ASP A 410 -16.12 -27.33 13.82
C ASP A 410 -16.60 -27.20 15.27
N TYR A 411 -16.50 -26.03 15.90
CA TYR A 411 -16.92 -25.83 17.28
C TYR A 411 -18.08 -24.84 17.36
N ARG A 412 -18.99 -25.13 18.29
CA ARG A 412 -20.06 -24.20 18.66
C ARG A 412 -20.09 -24.05 20.16
N VAL A 413 -20.06 -22.79 20.59
CA VAL A 413 -20.22 -22.40 21.99
C VAL A 413 -21.47 -21.55 22.11
N VAL A 414 -22.31 -21.87 23.08
CA VAL A 414 -23.50 -21.08 23.42
C VAL A 414 -23.40 -20.65 24.88
N ARG A 415 -23.55 -19.35 25.13
CA ARG A 415 -23.50 -18.75 26.45
C ARG A 415 -24.89 -18.25 26.86
N TYR A 416 -25.34 -18.66 28.04
CA TYR A 416 -26.52 -18.14 28.72
C TYR A 416 -26.06 -17.51 30.03
N ALA A 417 -26.47 -16.28 30.31
CA ALA A 417 -26.17 -15.60 31.57
C ALA A 417 -27.46 -15.11 32.21
N GLU A 418 -27.64 -15.41 33.48
CA GLU A 418 -28.78 -15.03 34.31
C GLU A 418 -28.28 -14.33 35.58
N GLU A 419 -29.01 -13.32 36.02
CA GLU A 419 -28.72 -12.58 37.26
C GLU A 419 -29.92 -12.65 38.19
N SER A 420 -29.64 -12.86 39.48
CA SER A 420 -30.63 -12.84 40.55
C SER A 420 -30.16 -11.87 41.63
N ARG A 421 -31.07 -11.03 42.15
CA ARG A 421 -30.76 -10.03 43.17
C ARG A 421 -31.53 -10.33 44.44
N ASP A 422 -30.81 -10.44 45.56
CA ASP A 422 -31.39 -10.55 46.90
C ASP A 422 -30.89 -9.39 47.76
N THR A 423 -31.79 -8.76 48.52
CA THR A 423 -31.45 -7.67 49.44
C THR A 423 -31.93 -8.02 50.84
N ALA A 424 -30.96 -8.23 51.74
CA ALA A 424 -31.24 -8.57 53.12
C ALA A 424 -31.87 -7.39 53.87
N ALA A 425 -33.12 -7.53 54.28
CA ALA A 425 -33.93 -6.47 54.89
C ALA A 425 -33.34 -5.87 56.18
N MET A 426 -32.53 -6.63 56.94
CA MET A 426 -31.92 -6.16 58.20
C MET A 426 -30.56 -5.48 58.03
N THR A 427 -29.72 -5.94 57.10
CA THR A 427 -28.35 -5.43 56.92
C THR A 427 -28.23 -4.43 55.76
N GLN A 428 -29.31 -4.26 54.98
CA GLN A 428 -29.31 -3.52 53.70
C GLN A 428 -28.17 -3.97 52.77
N ARG A 429 -27.72 -5.24 52.90
CA ARG A 429 -26.71 -5.82 52.02
C ARG A 429 -27.42 -6.36 50.80
N THR A 430 -27.00 -5.91 49.62
CA THR A 430 -27.47 -6.45 48.34
C THR A 430 -26.46 -7.45 47.84
N THR A 431 -26.93 -8.64 47.49
CA THR A 431 -26.16 -9.70 46.86
C THR A 431 -26.75 -9.94 45.47
N VAL A 432 -25.91 -9.83 44.45
CA VAL A 432 -26.23 -10.19 43.06
C VAL A 432 -25.54 -11.51 42.77
N THR A 433 -26.33 -12.54 42.47
CA THR A 433 -25.84 -13.85 42.05
C THR A 433 -25.87 -13.92 40.53
N HIS A 434 -24.71 -14.11 39.92
CA HIS A 434 -24.55 -14.33 38.48
C HIS A 434 -24.41 -15.83 38.22
N THR A 435 -25.23 -16.35 37.31
CA THR A 435 -25.16 -17.74 36.83
C THR A 435 -24.89 -17.74 35.33
N VAL A 436 -23.72 -18.23 34.94
CA VAL A 436 -23.31 -18.38 33.54
C VAL A 436 -23.32 -19.86 33.17
N ARG A 437 -24.07 -20.22 32.13
CA ARG A 437 -24.11 -21.57 31.55
C ARG A 437 -23.54 -21.55 30.14
N LEU A 438 -22.52 -22.37 29.91
CA LEU A 438 -21.88 -22.53 28.61
C LEU A 438 -22.16 -23.94 28.09
N HIS A 439 -22.49 -24.05 26.82
CA HIS A 439 -22.61 -25.33 26.11
C HIS A 439 -21.61 -25.35 24.96
N LEU A 440 -20.68 -26.29 25.00
CA LEU A 440 -19.65 -26.48 24.00
C LEU A 440 -19.92 -27.78 23.25
N SER A 441 -19.87 -27.73 21.93
CA SER A 441 -19.99 -28.90 21.05
C SER A 441 -18.93 -28.87 19.95
N ARG A 442 -18.37 -30.04 19.64
CA ARG A 442 -17.46 -30.25 18.51
C ARG A 442 -18.16 -31.07 17.44
N PHE A 443 -18.41 -30.48 16.29
CA PHE A 443 -18.79 -31.17 15.05
C PHE A 443 -17.52 -31.78 14.44
N SER A 444 -17.62 -32.98 13.88
CA SER A 444 -16.45 -33.64 13.32
C SER A 444 -16.85 -34.45 12.09
N ALA A 445 -15.98 -34.43 11.08
CA ALA A 445 -16.16 -35.24 9.88
C ALA A 445 -16.08 -36.75 10.22
N PRO A 446 -16.71 -37.62 9.42
CA PRO A 446 -16.58 -39.07 9.57
C PRO A 446 -15.10 -39.50 9.53
N GLY A 447 -14.64 -40.22 10.56
CA GLY A 447 -13.24 -40.67 10.67
C GLY A 447 -12.31 -39.74 11.46
N ALA A 448 -12.81 -38.65 12.05
CA ALA A 448 -12.05 -37.88 13.02
C ALA A 448 -11.79 -38.70 14.29
N GLU A 449 -10.54 -38.78 14.72
CA GLU A 449 -10.09 -39.46 15.93
C GLU A 449 -9.39 -38.46 16.87
N GLY A 450 -9.36 -38.75 18.17
CA GLY A 450 -8.65 -37.95 19.18
C GLY A 450 -9.50 -36.86 19.86
N GLU A 451 -9.32 -36.75 21.18
CA GLU A 451 -9.89 -35.66 21.98
C GLU A 451 -9.13 -34.36 21.74
N GLN A 452 -9.85 -33.25 21.63
CA GLN A 452 -9.27 -31.92 21.54
C GLN A 452 -9.63 -31.12 22.78
N VAL A 453 -8.64 -30.50 23.42
CA VAL A 453 -8.84 -29.63 24.57
C VAL A 453 -9.14 -28.21 24.10
N VAL A 454 -10.21 -27.62 24.63
CA VAL A 454 -10.57 -26.21 24.44
C VAL A 454 -10.46 -25.48 25.78
N ALA A 455 -9.58 -24.50 25.85
CA ALA A 455 -9.38 -23.61 26.98
C ALA A 455 -10.46 -22.51 27.00
N VAL A 456 -11.48 -22.69 27.84
CA VAL A 456 -12.60 -21.75 28.02
C VAL A 456 -12.26 -20.77 29.12
N ARG A 457 -12.48 -19.48 28.90
CA ARG A 457 -12.23 -18.41 29.88
C ARG A 457 -13.50 -17.58 30.12
N GLU A 458 -13.81 -17.31 31.38
CA GLU A 458 -14.89 -16.40 31.80
C GLU A 458 -14.36 -15.45 32.87
N ARG A 459 -14.88 -14.22 32.89
CA ARG A 459 -14.52 -13.22 33.89
C ARG A 459 -15.37 -13.36 35.15
N ILE A 460 -14.71 -13.25 36.29
CA ILE A 460 -15.29 -12.99 37.59
C ILE A 460 -14.78 -11.59 38.00
N PRO A 461 -15.65 -10.63 38.32
CA PRO A 461 -15.19 -9.29 38.69
C PRO A 461 -14.33 -9.35 39.95
N VAL A 462 -13.27 -8.53 39.99
CA VAL A 462 -12.45 -8.33 41.18
C VAL A 462 -12.81 -7.00 41.84
N SER A 463 -12.74 -6.94 43.16
CA SER A 463 -13.09 -5.74 43.93
C SER A 463 -11.85 -5.08 44.52
N GLU A 464 -11.61 -3.81 44.18
CA GLU A 464 -10.63 -2.96 44.85
C GLU A 464 -11.22 -2.27 46.10
N VAL A 465 -12.54 -2.36 46.29
CA VAL A 465 -13.28 -1.66 47.36
C VAL A 465 -13.66 -2.65 48.44
N SER A 466 -13.15 -2.46 49.66
CA SER A 466 -13.45 -3.33 50.82
C SER A 466 -14.95 -3.48 51.16
N ALA A 467 -15.81 -2.56 50.68
CA ALA A 467 -17.25 -2.60 50.86
C ALA A 467 -17.99 -3.52 49.87
N VAL A 468 -17.31 -4.02 48.83
CA VAL A 468 -17.82 -4.95 47.83
C VAL A 468 -17.01 -6.25 47.90
N ASP A 469 -17.70 -7.35 48.11
CA ASP A 469 -17.14 -8.69 48.32
C ASP A 469 -17.64 -9.61 47.22
N VAL A 470 -16.71 -10.15 46.43
CA VAL A 470 -16.98 -11.07 45.32
C VAL A 470 -16.58 -12.49 45.72
N ARG A 471 -17.50 -13.45 45.57
CA ARG A 471 -17.28 -14.84 45.97
C ARG A 471 -17.71 -15.81 44.89
N LEU A 472 -16.82 -16.74 44.54
CA LEU A 472 -17.14 -17.90 43.71
C LEU A 472 -17.96 -18.92 44.52
N ARG A 473 -19.16 -19.26 44.05
CA ARG A 473 -20.01 -20.30 44.65
C ARG A 473 -19.59 -21.68 44.13
N LYS A 474 -18.49 -22.19 44.69
CA LYS A 474 -17.83 -23.43 44.22
C LYS A 474 -18.77 -24.64 44.15
N GLU A 475 -19.70 -24.75 45.09
CA GLU A 475 -20.70 -25.82 45.17
C GLU A 475 -21.76 -25.80 44.05
N ASP A 476 -22.02 -24.62 43.48
CA ASP A 476 -22.98 -24.41 42.41
C ASP A 476 -22.31 -24.40 41.02
N CYS A 477 -20.97 -24.50 40.98
CA CYS A 477 -20.19 -24.60 39.75
C CYS A 477 -20.07 -26.06 39.29
N SER A 478 -20.21 -26.30 37.98
CA SER A 478 -20.06 -27.64 37.41
C SER A 478 -19.62 -27.60 35.94
N PRO A 479 -18.40 -28.06 35.59
CA PRO A 479 -17.31 -28.38 36.51
C PRO A 479 -16.77 -27.12 37.21
N LEU A 480 -16.05 -27.30 38.33
CA LEU A 480 -15.29 -26.22 38.97
C LEU A 480 -14.21 -25.69 37.99
N PRO A 481 -13.92 -24.38 37.95
CA PRO A 481 -12.78 -23.87 37.20
C PRO A 481 -11.48 -24.59 37.60
N ASP A 482 -10.65 -24.91 36.61
CA ASP A 482 -9.33 -25.49 36.84
C ASP A 482 -8.40 -24.48 37.52
N THR A 483 -8.49 -23.21 37.11
CA THR A 483 -7.79 -22.08 37.72
C THR A 483 -8.64 -20.81 37.71
N VAL A 484 -8.39 -19.93 38.67
CA VAL A 484 -8.87 -18.53 38.68
C VAL A 484 -7.66 -17.66 39.04
N ASP A 485 -7.29 -16.72 38.18
CA ASP A 485 -6.15 -15.82 38.43
C ASP A 485 -6.51 -14.60 39.31
N GLU A 486 -5.51 -13.78 39.64
CA GLU A 486 -5.68 -12.62 40.53
C GLU A 486 -6.54 -11.52 39.89
N GLU A 487 -6.60 -11.50 38.56
CA GLU A 487 -7.44 -10.62 37.74
C GLU A 487 -8.89 -11.13 37.61
N GLY A 488 -9.19 -12.30 38.18
CA GLY A 488 -10.53 -12.88 38.22
C GLY A 488 -10.92 -13.65 36.97
N ILE A 489 -9.97 -14.06 36.13
CA ILE A 489 -10.25 -14.89 34.95
C ILE A 489 -10.30 -16.36 35.35
N ALA A 490 -11.48 -16.95 35.29
CA ALA A 490 -11.71 -18.38 35.48
C ALA A 490 -11.42 -19.14 34.18
N ARG A 491 -10.68 -20.25 34.27
CA ARG A 491 -10.28 -21.08 33.13
C ARG A 491 -10.73 -22.53 33.32
N TRP A 492 -11.18 -23.15 32.23
CA TRP A 492 -11.44 -24.59 32.11
C TRP A 492 -10.76 -25.18 30.87
N ASP A 493 -10.12 -26.33 31.02
CA ASP A 493 -9.55 -27.11 29.93
C ASP A 493 -10.49 -28.26 29.57
N ILE A 494 -11.40 -28.01 28.62
CA ILE A 494 -12.46 -28.94 28.27
C ILE A 494 -12.01 -29.88 27.16
N ALA A 495 -11.80 -31.16 27.50
CA ALA A 495 -11.59 -32.22 26.52
C ALA A 495 -12.90 -32.58 25.79
N LEU A 496 -12.91 -32.39 24.47
CA LEU A 496 -14.01 -32.70 23.57
C LEU A 496 -13.63 -33.82 22.58
N PRO A 497 -14.21 -35.03 22.71
CA PRO A 497 -14.09 -36.06 21.68
C PRO A 497 -14.82 -35.64 20.39
N PRO A 498 -14.56 -36.32 19.26
CA PRO A 498 -15.29 -36.09 18.00
C PRO A 498 -16.81 -36.24 18.19
N GLY A 499 -17.61 -35.25 17.77
CA GLY A 499 -19.06 -35.23 17.99
C GLY A 499 -19.49 -34.97 19.46
N GLY A 500 -18.54 -34.74 20.36
CA GLY A 500 -18.77 -34.58 21.78
C GLY A 500 -19.37 -33.22 22.16
N HIS A 501 -20.03 -33.19 23.32
CA HIS A 501 -20.52 -31.97 23.94
C HIS A 501 -20.23 -31.95 25.45
N ARG A 502 -20.09 -30.75 26.00
CA ARG A 502 -19.85 -30.47 27.42
C ARG A 502 -20.59 -29.21 27.82
N SER A 503 -20.97 -29.13 29.10
CA SER A 503 -21.60 -27.95 29.68
C SER A 503 -20.76 -27.46 30.85
N ILE A 504 -20.68 -26.15 31.02
CA ILE A 504 -20.05 -25.48 32.17
C ILE A 504 -21.10 -24.60 32.83
N THR A 505 -21.23 -24.70 34.15
CA THR A 505 -21.99 -23.76 34.97
C THR A 505 -21.02 -23.04 35.89
N LEU A 506 -20.91 -21.73 35.76
CA LEU A 506 -20.17 -20.83 36.65
C LEU A 506 -21.18 -20.02 37.48
N VAL A 507 -21.03 -20.03 38.80
CA VAL A 507 -21.87 -19.24 39.70
C VAL A 507 -20.99 -18.42 40.64
N TYR A 508 -21.18 -17.10 40.66
CA TYR A 508 -20.50 -16.21 41.58
C TYR A 508 -21.45 -15.15 42.13
N GLU A 509 -21.12 -14.61 43.29
CA GLU A 509 -21.89 -13.61 44.00
C GLU A 509 -21.09 -12.33 44.16
N VAL A 510 -21.69 -11.19 43.85
CA VAL A 510 -21.18 -9.86 44.16
C VAL A 510 -22.05 -9.27 45.25
N SER A 511 -21.46 -8.90 46.38
CA SER A 511 -22.23 -8.43 47.53
C SER A 511 -21.67 -7.13 48.09
N ALA A 512 -22.53 -6.12 48.26
CA ALA A 512 -22.14 -4.83 48.80
C ALA A 512 -23.05 -4.34 49.93
N SER A 513 -22.48 -3.52 50.81
CA SER A 513 -23.25 -2.85 51.88
C SER A 513 -24.14 -1.74 51.30
N GLY A 514 -25.26 -1.43 51.96
CA GLY A 514 -26.24 -0.42 51.51
C GLY A 514 -25.73 1.03 51.41
N LYS A 515 -24.45 1.29 51.72
CA LYS A 515 -23.77 2.58 51.48
C LYS A 515 -23.14 2.67 50.09
N VAL A 516 -23.14 1.59 49.31
CA VAL A 516 -22.65 1.53 47.93
C VAL A 516 -23.86 1.60 47.00
N SER A 517 -23.92 2.62 46.15
CA SER A 517 -24.94 2.76 45.11
C SER A 517 -24.42 2.24 43.77
N GLY A 518 -25.24 1.53 42.98
CA GLY A 518 -24.92 1.19 41.59
C GLY A 518 -24.47 -0.26 41.31
N LEU A 519 -24.75 -1.22 42.20
CA LEU A 519 -24.62 -2.66 41.88
C LEU A 519 -25.60 -3.11 40.81
#